data_AF-A0A8B8UZP8-F1
#
_entry.id   AF-A0A8B8UZP8-F1
#
_cell.length_a   1.000
_cell.length_b   1.000
_cell.length_c   1.000
_cell.angle_alpha   90.00
_cell.angle_beta   90.00
_cell.angle_gamma   90.00
#
_symmetry.space_group_name_H-M   'P 1'
#
loop_
_entity.id
_entity.type
_entity.pdbx_description
1 polymer ?
#
loop_
_entity_poly.entity_id
_entity_poly.type
_entity_poly.pdbx_seq_one_letter_code
_entity_poly.pdbx_strand_id
1 'polypeptide(L)' 'MNGMFAMPGAGAGAASPQQPKSRFQTFKESPLYTIALNGAFFIAGVAFIQSPLMDMLAPQL' A
#
# COMPACT_ATOMS: atom_id res chain seq x y z
N MET A 1 50.58 7.02 -22.98
CA MET A 1 50.65 5.56 -22.84
C MET A 1 50.51 5.19 -21.37
N ASN A 2 49.55 4.30 -21.11
CA ASN A 2 49.48 3.33 -20.01
C ASN A 2 49.11 3.81 -18.60
N GLY A 3 47.82 3.65 -18.29
CA GLY A 3 47.31 3.72 -16.93
C GLY A 3 45.82 3.39 -16.77
N MET A 4 45.23 2.62 -17.68
CA MET A 4 43.88 2.07 -17.54
C MET A 4 43.97 0.81 -16.69
N PHE A 5 43.54 0.83 -15.42
CA PHE A 5 42.76 -0.26 -14.81
C PHE A 5 42.33 0.06 -13.35
N ALA A 6 41.19 0.72 -13.22
CA ALA A 6 40.27 0.49 -12.11
C ALA A 6 38.88 0.55 -12.73
N MET A 7 38.41 -0.58 -13.24
CA MET A 7 37.07 -0.72 -13.80
C MET A 7 36.06 -0.64 -12.65
N PRO A 8 35.25 0.42 -12.53
CA PRO A 8 34.14 0.42 -11.59
C PRO A 8 33.03 -0.40 -12.26
N GLY A 9 32.88 -1.65 -11.83
CA GLY A 9 31.64 -2.40 -12.01
C GLY A 9 30.47 -1.52 -11.58
N ALA A 10 29.41 -1.45 -12.37
CA ALA A 10 28.31 -2.40 -12.16
C ALA A 10 27.95 -2.49 -10.66
N GLY A 11 27.48 -1.39 -10.07
CA GLY A 11 27.12 -1.40 -8.64
C GLY A 11 26.87 -0.05 -8.00
N ALA A 12 25.98 0.77 -8.56
CA ALA A 12 25.16 1.72 -7.80
C ALA A 12 24.19 2.33 -8.80
N GLY A 13 22.92 1.92 -8.73
CA GLY A 13 21.87 2.35 -9.63
C GLY A 13 21.92 3.85 -9.85
N ALA A 14 21.83 4.24 -11.12
CA ALA A 14 21.41 5.58 -11.49
C ALA A 14 20.21 5.93 -10.60
N ALA A 15 20.38 6.90 -9.70
CA ALA A 15 19.27 7.43 -8.94
C ALA A 15 18.35 8.07 -9.98
N SER A 16 17.34 7.31 -10.39
CA SER A 16 16.25 7.80 -11.20
C SER A 16 15.74 9.07 -10.52
N PRO A 17 15.56 10.21 -11.22
CA PRO A 17 14.99 11.39 -10.61
C PRO A 17 13.66 10.99 -9.98
N GLN A 18 13.60 11.03 -8.65
CA GLN A 18 12.45 10.57 -7.90
C GLN A 18 11.30 11.53 -8.23
N GLN A 19 10.39 11.09 -9.11
CA GLN A 19 9.23 11.88 -9.47
C GLN A 19 8.51 12.32 -8.19
N PRO A 20 8.10 13.60 -8.10
CA PRO A 20 7.42 14.10 -6.91
C PRO A 20 6.19 13.24 -6.63
N LYS A 21 6.13 12.66 -5.43
CA LYS A 21 5.05 11.77 -5.02
C LYS A 21 3.71 12.52 -5.08
N SER A 22 2.70 11.84 -5.61
CA SER A 22 1.33 12.37 -5.60
C SER A 22 0.83 12.49 -4.16
N ARG A 23 -0.05 13.47 -3.88
CA ARG A 23 -0.69 13.65 -2.57
C ARG A 23 -1.37 12.36 -2.07
N PHE A 24 -1.91 11.58 -2.99
CA PHE A 24 -2.51 10.28 -2.66
C PHE A 24 -1.46 9.24 -2.23
N GLN A 25 -0.29 9.20 -2.89
CA GLN A 25 0.81 8.32 -2.48
C GLN A 25 1.35 8.73 -1.10
N THR A 26 1.52 10.03 -0.86
CA THR A 26 1.91 10.55 0.46
C THR A 26 0.88 10.20 1.54
N PHE A 27 -0.43 10.28 1.23
CA PHE A 27 -1.48 9.88 2.16
C PHE A 27 -1.42 8.38 2.46
N LYS A 28 -1.30 7.52 1.45
CA LYS A 28 -1.20 6.06 1.61
C LYS A 28 -0.02 5.61 2.46
N GLU A 29 1.08 6.37 2.42
CA GLU A 29 2.27 6.11 3.23
C GLU A 29 2.13 6.63 4.68
N SER A 30 1.08 7.39 4.98
CA SER A 30 0.86 7.93 6.32
C SER A 30 0.17 6.93 7.25
N PRO A 31 0.41 7.00 8.57
CA PRO A 31 -0.32 6.19 9.56
C PRO A 31 -1.84 6.36 9.51
N LEU A 32 -2.32 7.54 9.06
CA LEU A 32 -3.75 7.85 8.94
C LEU A 32 -4.45 6.96 7.91
N TYR A 33 -3.74 6.52 6.87
CA TYR A 33 -4.32 5.63 5.87
C TYR A 33 -4.77 4.31 6.51
N THR A 34 -3.92 3.71 7.36
CA THR A 34 -4.26 2.47 8.06
C THR A 34 -5.43 2.66 9.01
N ILE A 35 -5.50 3.78 9.74
CA ILE A 35 -6.61 4.08 10.65
C ILE A 35 -7.92 4.22 9.87
N ALA A 36 -7.91 5.02 8.80
CA ALA A 36 -9.08 5.25 7.96
C ALA A 36 -9.55 3.95 7.28
N LEU A 37 -8.61 3.15 6.77
CA LEU A 37 -8.90 1.89 6.10
C LEU A 37 -9.55 0.88 7.06
N ASN A 38 -8.97 0.67 8.23
CA ASN A 38 -9.53 -0.25 9.22
C ASN A 38 -10.85 0.27 9.80
N GLY A 39 -10.97 1.58 10.02
CA GLY A 39 -12.23 2.19 10.43
C GLY A 39 -13.35 1.98 9.40
N ALA A 40 -13.04 2.14 8.11
CA ALA A 40 -13.98 1.84 7.03
C ALA A 40 -14.38 0.36 7.01
N PHE A 41 -13.42 -0.56 7.12
CA PHE A 41 -13.72 -1.99 7.18
C PHE A 41 -14.54 -2.39 8.41
N PHE A 42 -14.29 -1.77 9.56
CA PHE A 42 -15.08 -2.03 10.76
C PHE A 42 -16.55 -1.62 10.56
N ILE A 43 -16.79 -0.39 10.08
CA ILE A 43 -18.16 0.10 9.85
C ILE A 43 -18.86 -0.76 8.80
N ALA A 44 -18.17 -1.10 7.70
CA ALA A 44 -18.71 -1.98 6.68
C ALA A 44 -19.04 -3.38 7.23
N GLY A 45 -18.16 -3.94 8.07
CA GLY A 45 -18.40 -5.22 8.74
C GLY A 45 -19.59 -5.18 9.69
N VAL A 46 -19.74 -4.12 10.49
CA VAL A 46 -20.88 -3.90 11.38
C VAL A 46 -22.18 -3.80 10.58
N ALA A 47 -22.19 -3.03 9.50
CA ALA A 47 -23.35 -2.91 8.63
C ALA A 47 -23.70 -4.23 7.95
N PHE A 48 -22.69 -5.01 7.53
CA PHE A 48 -22.88 -6.32 6.92
C PHE A 48 -23.48 -7.33 7.92
N ILE A 49 -22.90 -7.45 9.12
CA ILE A 49 -23.39 -8.34 10.21
C ILE A 49 -24.83 -8.04 10.58
N GLN A 50 -25.20 -6.76 10.63
CA GLN A 50 -26.58 -6.34 10.95
C GLN A 50 -27.51 -6.30 9.74
N SER A 51 -27.02 -6.59 8.54
CA SER A 51 -27.85 -6.62 7.34
C SER A 51 -28.52 -7.98 7.14
N PRO A 52 -29.68 -8.03 6.45
CA PRO A 52 -30.34 -9.28 6.09
C PRO A 52 -29.49 -10.21 5.20
N LEU A 53 -28.40 -9.70 4.59
CA LEU A 53 -27.46 -10.53 3.82
C LEU A 53 -26.81 -11.60 4.71
N MET A 54 -26.59 -11.30 5.98
CA MET A 54 -26.01 -12.25 6.92
C MET A 54 -26.98 -13.34 7.33
N ASP A 55 -28.29 -13.07 7.34
CA ASP A 55 -29.30 -14.09 7.57
C ASP A 55 -29.35 -15.13 6.44
N MET A 56 -29.02 -14.71 5.21
CA MET A 56 -28.92 -15.62 4.07
C MET A 56 -27.72 -16.58 4.17
N LEU A 57 -26.71 -16.23 4.97
CA LEU A 57 -25.53 -17.05 5.23
C LEU A 57 -25.72 -17.99 6.43
N ALA A 58 -26.77 -17.79 7.22
CA ALA A 58 -27.07 -18.64 8.35
C ALA A 58 -27.56 -20.03 7.86
N PRO A 59 -27.06 -21.13 8.44
CA PRO A 59 -27.57 -22.46 8.14
C PRO A 59 -29.06 -22.56 8.51
N GLN A 60 -29.85 -23.08 7.59
CA GLN A 60 -31.24 -23.45 7.86
C GLN A 60 -31.23 -24.89 8.40
N LEU A 61 -31.46 -25.03 9.72
CA LEU A 61 -31.63 -26.34 10.38
C LEU A 61 -33.07 -26.84 10.23
#